data_AF-A0A970RL47-F1
#
_entry.id   AF-A0A970RL47-F1
#
_cell.length_a   1.000
_cell.length_b   1.000
_cell.length_c   1.000
_cell.angle_alpha   90.00
_cell.angle_beta   90.00
_cell.angle_gamma   90.00
#
_symmetry.space_group_name_H-M   'P 1'
#
loop_
_entity.id
_entity.type
_entity.pdbx_description
1 polymer ?
#
loop_
_entity_poly.entity_id
_entity_poly.type
_entity_poly.pdbx_seq_one_letter_code
_entity_poly.pdbx_strand_id
1 'polypeptide(L)'
;MRQASPGSADGKSLSPEFEAKLWNRMTAEGDEDAREQLIVAYRPLVFWLAKKFHVRPSSYQDLIQEGMLALIRAVDKFEPARHLKFTTYAFYRI
;
A
#
# COMPACT_ATOMS: atom_id res chain seq x y z
N MET A 1 15.05 -19.54 -8.46
CA MET A 1 14.18 -18.69 -9.30
C MET A 1 13.73 -17.50 -8.45
N ARG A 2 14.33 -16.32 -8.65
CA ARG A 2 13.99 -15.08 -7.91
C ARG A 2 12.66 -14.55 -8.44
N GLN A 3 11.59 -14.65 -7.67
CA GLN A 3 10.31 -14.05 -8.04
C GLN A 3 10.42 -12.53 -7.98
N ALA A 4 10.08 -11.88 -9.09
CA ALA A 4 10.01 -10.44 -9.20
C ALA A 4 8.99 -9.89 -8.19
N SER A 5 9.44 -8.97 -7.33
CA SER A 5 8.55 -8.20 -6.47
C SER A 5 7.63 -7.33 -7.34
N PRO A 6 6.31 -7.34 -7.14
CA PRO A 6 5.40 -6.52 -7.93
C PRO A 6 5.43 -5.10 -7.36
N GLY A 7 6.41 -4.33 -7.81
CA GLY A 7 6.59 -2.95 -7.41
C GLY A 7 7.40 -2.23 -8.45
N SER A 8 6.79 -1.96 -9.61
CA SER A 8 7.15 -0.86 -10.53
C SER A 8 6.22 -0.89 -11.73
N ALA A 9 5.18 -0.08 -11.68
CA ALA A 9 4.47 0.42 -12.84
C ALA A 9 4.17 1.90 -12.58
N ASP A 10 5.27 2.67 -12.63
CA ASP A 10 5.43 4.14 -12.70
C ASP A 10 4.73 5.04 -11.67
N GLY A 11 5.53 5.58 -10.73
CA GLY A 11 5.16 6.72 -9.87
C GLY A 11 5.85 6.78 -8.50
N LYS A 12 7.18 6.98 -8.47
CA LYS A 12 8.03 7.22 -7.28
C LYS A 12 7.89 6.16 -6.17
N SER A 13 8.65 5.07 -6.29
CA SER A 13 8.92 4.21 -5.12
C SER A 13 9.51 5.08 -4.02
N LEU A 14 8.91 5.08 -2.82
CA LEU A 14 9.51 5.72 -1.66
C LEU A 14 10.93 5.13 -1.49
N SER A 15 11.93 5.99 -1.25
CA SER A 15 13.23 5.45 -0.85
C SER A 15 13.05 4.72 0.49
N PRO A 16 13.79 3.63 0.74
CA PRO A 16 13.65 2.88 2.00
C PRO A 16 13.78 3.77 3.25
N GLU A 17 14.67 4.76 3.20
CA GLU A 17 14.88 5.73 4.28
C GLU A 17 13.65 6.64 4.48
N PHE A 18 13.07 7.14 3.39
CA PHE A 18 11.91 8.02 3.48
C PHE A 18 10.66 7.25 3.91
N GLU A 19 10.48 6.02 3.42
CA GLU A 19 9.45 5.09 3.89
C GLU A 19 9.56 4.85 5.40
N ALA A 20 10.76 4.51 5.90
CA ALA A 20 11.01 4.31 7.32
C ALA A 20 10.71 5.56 8.15
N LYS A 21 11.05 6.75 7.64
CA LYS A 21 10.75 8.03 8.30
C LYS A 21 9.24 8.27 8.42
N LEU A 22 8.48 8.00 7.37
CA LEU A 22 7.02 8.15 7.39
C LEU A 22 6.37 7.18 8.37
N TRP A 23 6.81 5.92 8.37
CA TRP A 23 6.33 4.94 9.34
C TRP A 23 6.63 5.35 10.77
N ASN A 24 7.85 5.82 11.05
CA ASN A 24 8.23 6.27 12.39
C ASN A 24 7.35 7.45 12.84
N ARG A 25 7.18 8.49 12.02
CA ARG A 25 6.32 9.64 12.32
C ARG A 25 4.88 9.21 12.60
N MET A 26 4.31 8.35 11.75
CA MET A 26 2.96 7.84 11.94
C MET A 26 2.82 7.05 13.25
N THR A 27 3.74 6.11 13.54
CA THR A 27 3.59 5.20 14.69
C THR A 27 4.01 5.81 16.02
N ALA A 28 5.01 6.71 16.02
CA ALA A 28 5.55 7.30 17.25
C ALA A 28 4.88 8.62 17.62
N GLU A 29 4.52 9.43 16.62
CA GLU A 29 4.00 10.79 16.83
C GLU A 29 2.50 10.89 16.52
N GLY A 30 1.89 9.85 15.93
CA GLY A 30 0.49 9.88 15.50
C GLY A 30 0.26 10.83 14.31
N ASP A 31 1.30 11.08 13.51
CA ASP A 31 1.30 12.06 12.43
C ASP A 31 0.35 11.67 11.28
N GLU A 32 -0.77 12.39 11.17
CA GLU A 32 -1.79 12.17 10.14
C GLU A 32 -1.29 12.49 8.72
N ASP A 33 -0.40 13.48 8.56
CA ASP A 33 0.19 13.80 7.26
C ASP A 33 1.11 12.68 6.78
N ALA A 34 1.85 12.04 7.70
CA ALA A 34 2.69 10.89 7.38
C ALA A 34 1.84 9.69 6.96
N ARG A 35 0.72 9.47 7.65
CA ARG A 35 -0.28 8.45 7.29
C ARG A 35 -0.85 8.68 5.89
N GLU A 36 -1.26 9.91 5.57
CA GLU A 36 -1.79 10.25 4.24
C GLU A 36 -0.73 10.04 3.15
N GLN A 37 0.52 10.45 3.40
CA GLN A 37 1.63 10.23 2.47
C GLN A 37 1.86 8.74 2.18
N LEU A 38 1.77 7.87 3.20
CA LEU A 38 1.86 6.42 3.03
C LEU A 38 0.70 5.88 2.16
N ILE A 39 -0.53 6.30 2.43
CA ILE A 39 -1.71 5.89 1.64
C ILE A 39 -1.55 6.30 0.17
N VAL A 40 -1.14 7.54 -0.09
CA VAL A 40 -0.94 8.06 -1.45
C VAL A 40 0.20 7.31 -2.17
N ALA A 41 1.29 7.02 -1.45
CA ALA A 41 2.43 6.31 -2.01
C ALA A 41 2.09 4.85 -2.40
N TYR A 42 1.26 4.16 -1.61
CA TYR A 42 0.87 2.77 -1.90
C TYR A 42 -0.40 2.64 -2.74
N ARG A 43 -1.13 3.72 -3.01
CA ARG A 43 -2.30 3.72 -3.91
C ARG A 43 -2.09 2.94 -5.22
N PRO A 44 -0.94 3.05 -5.95
CA PRO A 44 -0.71 2.27 -7.17
C PRO A 44 -0.81 0.75 -6.98
N LEU A 45 -0.58 0.22 -5.77
CA LEU A 45 -0.73 -1.21 -5.45
C LEU A 45 -2.16 -1.69 -5.69
N VAL A 46 -3.16 -0.89 -5.27
CA VAL A 46 -4.59 -1.22 -5.43
C VAL A 46 -4.95 -1.30 -6.91
N PHE A 47 -4.52 -0.33 -7.71
CA PHE A 47 -4.74 -0.33 -9.16
C PHE A 47 -4.05 -1.52 -9.84
N TRP A 48 -2.84 -1.87 -9.40
CA TRP A 48 -2.12 -3.02 -9.91
C TRP A 48 -2.83 -4.35 -9.57
N LEU A 49 -3.34 -4.50 -8.35
CA LEU A 49 -4.12 -5.66 -7.92
C LEU A 49 -5.44 -5.77 -8.69
N ALA A 50 -6.20 -4.68 -8.79
CA ALA A 50 -7.47 -4.66 -9.51
C ALA A 50 -7.33 -5.05 -10.98
N LYS A 51 -6.26 -4.59 -11.65
CA LYS A 51 -5.94 -5.01 -13.03
C LYS A 51 -5.70 -6.51 -13.15
N LYS A 52 -5.15 -7.17 -12.13
CA LYS A 52 -4.89 -8.61 -12.15
C LYS A 52 -6.13 -9.48 -12.02
N PHE A 53 -7.18 -8.99 -11.35
CA PHE A 53 -8.37 -9.80 -11.07
C PHE A 53 -9.32 -9.99 -12.27
N HIS A 54 -9.01 -9.44 -13.45
CA HIS A 54 -9.80 -9.60 -14.69
C HIS A 54 -11.31 -9.40 -14.47
N VAL A 55 -11.67 -8.40 -13.66
CA VAL A 55 -13.06 -8.09 -13.34
C VAL A 55 -13.78 -7.45 -14.53
N ARG A 56 -15.12 -7.56 -14.53
CA ARG A 56 -15.96 -6.88 -15.52
C ARG A 56 -15.73 -5.36 -15.43
N PRO A 57 -15.77 -4.61 -16.55
CA PRO A 57 -15.57 -3.16 -16.53
C PRO A 57 -16.50 -2.42 -15.55
N SER A 58 -17.75 -2.88 -15.40
CA SER A 58 -18.75 -2.31 -14.49
C SER A 58 -18.37 -2.44 -13.01
N SER A 59 -17.59 -3.45 -12.63
CA SER A 59 -17.20 -3.72 -11.24
C SER A 59 -15.80 -3.22 -10.91
N TYR A 60 -15.07 -2.70 -11.90
CA TYR A 60 -13.69 -2.25 -11.70
C TYR A 60 -13.61 -1.07 -10.73
N GLN A 61 -14.53 -0.11 -10.82
CA GLN A 61 -14.55 1.02 -9.91
C GLN A 61 -14.86 0.58 -8.47
N ASP A 62 -15.83 -0.30 -8.27
CA ASP A 62 -16.17 -0.82 -6.95
C ASP A 62 -14.98 -1.54 -6.32
N LEU A 63 -14.28 -2.38 -7.09
CA LEU A 63 -13.07 -3.07 -6.63
C LEU A 63 -11.96 -2.10 -6.21
N ILE A 64 -11.75 -1.02 -6.96
CA ILE A 64 -10.79 0.02 -6.59
C ILE A 64 -11.20 0.68 -5.27
N GLN A 65 -12.48 1.02 -5.10
CA GLN A 65 -12.96 1.68 -3.89
C GLN A 65 -12.82 0.77 -2.65
N GLU A 66 -13.21 -0.51 -2.77
CA GLU A 66 -13.03 -1.49 -1.71
C GLU A 66 -11.54 -1.72 -1.39
N GLY A 67 -10.69 -1.84 -2.42
CA GLY A 67 -9.25 -1.99 -2.26
C GLY A 67 -8.58 -0.76 -1.61
N MET A 68 -9.07 0.44 -1.89
CA MET A 68 -8.62 1.66 -1.21
C MET A 68 -8.99 1.65 0.28
N LEU A 69 -10.21 1.23 0.64
CA LEU A 69 -10.60 1.07 2.05
C LEU A 69 -9.74 0.03 2.77
N ALA A 70 -9.45 -1.09 2.09
CA ALA A 70 -8.53 -2.11 2.60
C ALA A 70 -7.11 -1.57 2.79
N LEU A 71 -6.58 -0.80 1.84
CA LEU A 71 -5.27 -0.17 1.92
C LEU A 71 -5.18 0.78 3.12
N ILE A 72 -6.16 1.65 3.30
CA ILE A 72 -6.22 2.60 4.42
C ILE A 72 -6.16 1.85 5.75
N ARG A 73 -7.00 0.81 5.91
CA ARG A 73 -6.99 -0.03 7.12
C ARG A 73 -5.68 -0.80 7.29
N ALA A 74 -5.03 -1.20 6.20
CA ALA A 74 -3.74 -1.87 6.25
C ALA A 74 -2.65 -0.91 6.74
N VAL A 75 -2.65 0.35 6.29
CA VAL A 75 -1.75 1.39 6.80
C VAL A 75 -1.97 1.60 8.30
N ASP A 76 -3.21 1.74 8.73
CA ASP A 76 -3.57 1.96 10.15
C ASP A 76 -3.14 0.84 11.09
N LYS A 77 -3.04 -0.39 10.58
CA LYS A 77 -2.77 -1.59 11.38
C LYS A 77 -1.38 -2.16 11.16
N PHE A 78 -0.56 -1.53 10.32
CA PHE A 78 0.76 -2.06 10.01
C PHE A 78 1.75 -1.76 11.14
N GLU A 79 2.55 -2.77 11.49
CA GLU A 79 3.59 -2.66 12.51
C GLU A 79 4.98 -2.86 11.85
N PRO A 80 5.73 -1.77 11.60
CA PRO A 80 7.04 -1.83 10.95
C PRO A 80 8.07 -2.68 11.71
N ALA A 81 7.91 -2.80 13.04
CA ALA A 81 8.79 -3.57 13.92
C ALA A 81 8.80 -5.08 13.63
N ARG A 82 7.82 -5.61 12.87
CA ARG A 82 7.71 -7.05 12.57
C ARG A 82 8.62 -7.52 11.42
N HIS A 83 9.52 -6.67 10.91
CA HIS A 83 10.45 -6.96 9.80
C HIS A 83 9.76 -7.49 8.51
N LEU A 84 8.48 -7.21 8.34
CA LEU A 84 7.69 -7.55 7.15
C LEU A 84 7.55 -6.33 6.27
N LYS A 85 7.68 -6.47 4.95
CA LYS A 85 7.39 -5.36 4.03
C LYS A 85 5.91 -5.03 4.03
N PHE A 86 5.57 -3.74 3.99
CA PHE A 86 4.17 -3.31 3.95
C PHE A 86 3.40 -3.91 2.75
N THR A 87 4.03 -3.98 1.58
CA THR A 87 3.38 -4.55 0.38
C THR A 87 2.97 -6.01 0.57
N THR A 88 3.78 -6.81 1.27
CA THR A 88 3.44 -8.19 1.62
C THR A 88 2.26 -8.25 2.57
N TYR A 89 2.21 -7.36 3.56
CA TYR A 89 1.11 -7.29 4.51
C TYR A 89 -0.21 -6.86 3.85
N ALA A 90 -0.16 -5.77 3.06
CA ALA A 90 -1.32 -5.19 2.39
C ALA A 90 -1.94 -6.14 1.35
N PHE A 91 -1.13 -6.98 0.69
CA PHE A 91 -1.59 -7.98 -0.27
C PHE A 91 -2.62 -8.97 0.30
N TYR A 92 -2.56 -9.30 1.60
CA TYR A 92 -3.54 -10.20 2.24
C TYR A 92 -4.77 -9.48 2.81
N ARG A 93 -4.87 -8.17 2.59
CA ARG A 93 -5.94 -7.33 3.10
C ARG A 93 -6.76 -6.71 1.98
N ILE A 94 -6.16 -6.55 0.79
CA ILE A 94 -6.75 -6.07 -0.46
C ILE A 94 -7.11 -7.28 -1.31
#